data_AF-A0A9X7ZF02-F1
#
_entry.id   AF-A0A9X7ZF02-F1
#
_cell.length_a   1.000
_cell.length_b   1.000
_cell.length_c   1.000
_cell.angle_alpha   90.00
_cell.angle_beta   90.00
_cell.angle_gamma   90.00
#
_symmetry.space_group_name_H-M   'P 1'
#
loop_
_entity.id
_entity.type
_entity.pdbx_description
1 polymer ?
#
loop_
_entity_poly.entity_id
_entity_poly.type
_entity_poly.pdbx_seq_one_letter_code
_entity_poly.pdbx_strand_id
1 'polypeptide(L)'
;MPIAVAPIARQVAERARTDAGFAYVLDALLEAPTAPQGTLERIAAHALNDQRRAALIDDFVAGALPTPKVQELLRLGTPQAVHRLRSRGKLIGAAVGNQTWFPAWQFDDARLRPDLPEILELLGRFTADPLAADRIMRLTHDELGGVSIAEALRRGETAPAARRLLTSLGA
;
A
#
# COMPACT_ATOMS: atom_id res chain seq x y z
N MET A 1 44.20 -7.36 4.73
CA MET A 1 44.83 -8.69 4.56
C MET A 1 44.33 -9.27 3.25
N PRO A 2 45.10 -9.19 2.15
CA PRO A 2 44.66 -9.68 0.85
C PRO A 2 44.68 -11.21 0.86
N ILE A 3 43.52 -11.82 0.65
CA ILE A 3 43.38 -13.28 0.52
C ILE A 3 44.24 -13.69 -0.68
N ALA A 4 45.16 -14.63 -0.51
CA ALA A 4 46.10 -15.04 -1.55
C ALA A 4 45.36 -15.61 -2.76
N VAL A 5 45.16 -14.79 -3.80
CA VAL A 5 44.48 -15.15 -5.06
C VAL A 5 45.32 -16.12 -5.90
N ALA A 6 46.64 -16.07 -5.75
CA ALA A 6 47.60 -16.83 -6.54
C ALA A 6 47.46 -18.38 -6.49
N PRO A 7 47.26 -19.04 -5.33
CA PRO A 7 47.08 -20.48 -5.28
C PRO A 7 45.78 -20.96 -5.96
N ILE A 8 44.68 -20.22 -5.79
CA ILE A 8 43.38 -20.56 -6.39
C ILE A 8 43.46 -20.42 -7.92
N ALA A 9 44.02 -19.32 -8.42
CA ALA A 9 44.20 -19.10 -9.85
C ALA A 9 45.04 -20.21 -10.51
N ARG A 10 46.10 -20.67 -9.82
CA ARG A 10 46.94 -21.77 -10.32
C ARG A 10 46.20 -23.10 -10.38
N GLN A 11 45.40 -23.41 -9.37
CA GLN A 11 44.59 -24.64 -9.33
C GLN A 11 43.51 -24.65 -10.40
N VAL A 12 42.85 -23.51 -10.63
CA VAL A 12 41.87 -23.33 -11.72
C VAL A 12 42.53 -23.50 -13.09
N ALA A 13 43.73 -22.92 -13.30
CA ALA A 13 44.46 -23.03 -14.55
C ALA A 13 44.97 -24.45 -14.86
N GLU A 14 45.39 -25.21 -13.84
CA GLU A 14 45.70 -26.64 -14.01
C GLU A 14 44.44 -27.43 -14.37
N ARG A 15 43.34 -27.20 -13.65
CA ARG A 15 42.10 -27.95 -13.88
C ARG A 15 41.54 -27.72 -15.29
N ALA A 16 41.54 -26.48 -15.76
CA ALA A 16 41.11 -26.13 -17.12
C ALA A 16 41.96 -26.77 -18.22
N ARG A 17 43.25 -27.03 -17.98
CA ARG A 17 44.11 -27.76 -18.94
C ARG A 17 43.80 -29.25 -19.01
N THR A 18 43.39 -29.84 -17.89
CA THR A 18 43.15 -31.29 -17.78
C THR A 18 41.71 -31.72 -18.03
N ASP A 19 40.74 -30.81 -17.90
CA ASP A 19 39.32 -31.10 -17.93
C ASP A 19 38.62 -30.13 -18.89
N ALA A 20 38.32 -30.63 -20.10
CA ALA A 20 37.67 -29.86 -21.15
C ALA A 20 36.25 -29.40 -20.77
N GLY A 21 35.55 -30.17 -19.93
CA GLY A 21 34.23 -29.77 -19.41
C GLY A 21 34.33 -28.61 -18.42
N PHE A 22 35.36 -28.62 -17.57
CA PHE A 22 35.66 -27.50 -16.68
C PHE A 22 36.11 -26.25 -17.45
N ALA A 23 36.93 -26.39 -18.49
CA ALA A 23 37.35 -25.28 -19.34
C ALA A 23 36.15 -24.58 -20.00
N TYR A 24 35.21 -25.36 -20.55
CA TYR A 24 33.99 -24.83 -21.16
C TYR A 24 33.13 -24.02 -20.18
N VAL A 25 32.96 -24.51 -18.94
CA VAL A 25 32.21 -23.80 -17.90
C VAL A 25 32.93 -22.53 -17.44
N LEU A 26 34.27 -22.57 -17.35
CA LEU A 26 35.07 -21.41 -16.95
C LEU A 26 35.00 -20.29 -17.99
N ASP A 27 35.09 -20.61 -19.29
CA ASP A 27 34.92 -19.63 -20.37
C ASP A 27 33.52 -19.01 -20.33
N ALA A 28 32.48 -19.84 -20.15
CA ALA A 28 31.11 -19.35 -20.02
C ALA A 28 30.91 -18.42 -18.81
N LEU A 29 31.62 -18.66 -17.70
CA LEU A 29 31.59 -17.78 -16.51
C LEU A 29 32.37 -16.47 -16.70
N LEU A 30 33.43 -16.47 -17.50
CA LEU A 30 34.22 -15.28 -17.79
C LEU A 30 33.52 -14.35 -18.79
N GLU A 31 32.78 -14.93 -19.74
CA GLU A 31 31.93 -14.20 -20.67
C GLU A 31 30.57 -13.81 -20.07
N ALA A 32 30.22 -14.41 -18.93
CA ALA A 32 28.98 -14.09 -18.23
C ALA A 32 28.99 -12.62 -17.78
N PRO A 33 27.92 -11.87 -18.10
CA PRO A 33 27.84 -10.48 -17.69
C PRO A 33 27.80 -10.34 -16.17
N THR A 34 28.65 -9.46 -15.64
CA THR A 34 28.79 -9.21 -14.20
C THR A 34 27.77 -8.20 -13.66
N ALA A 35 27.03 -7.54 -14.56
CA ALA A 35 25.87 -6.72 -14.24
C ALA A 35 24.58 -7.48 -14.56
N PRO A 36 23.55 -7.41 -13.69
CA PRO A 36 22.29 -8.09 -13.94
C PRO A 36 21.65 -7.55 -15.24
N GLN A 37 21.41 -8.43 -16.21
CA GLN A 37 20.63 -8.08 -17.40
C GLN A 37 19.19 -8.57 -17.26
N GLY A 38 18.26 -7.72 -17.73
CA GLY A 38 16.86 -7.96 -18.05
C GLY A 38 16.29 -9.33 -17.67
N THR A 39 15.87 -9.42 -16.40
CA THR A 39 14.89 -10.34 -15.76
C THR A 39 15.04 -10.14 -14.25
N LEU A 40 16.27 -9.98 -13.75
CA LEU A 40 16.57 -9.64 -12.36
C LEU A 40 16.08 -8.24 -11.96
N GLU A 41 16.22 -7.23 -12.82
CA GLU A 41 15.63 -5.90 -12.59
C GLU A 41 14.10 -5.96 -12.50
N ARG A 42 13.46 -6.83 -13.30
CA ARG A 42 12.01 -7.04 -13.27
C ARG A 42 11.58 -7.75 -11.99
N ILE A 43 12.32 -8.76 -11.55
CA ILE A 43 12.08 -9.47 -10.28
C ILE A 43 12.26 -8.53 -9.08
N ALA A 44 13.32 -7.72 -9.08
CA ALA A 44 13.56 -6.73 -8.03
C ALA A 44 12.47 -5.64 -7.99
N ALA A 45 12.03 -5.16 -9.17
CA ALA A 45 10.92 -4.21 -9.27
C ALA A 45 9.59 -4.83 -8.80
N HIS A 46 9.32 -6.10 -9.12
CA HIS A 46 8.15 -6.81 -8.61
C HIS A 46 8.19 -6.97 -7.10
N ALA A 47 9.31 -7.45 -6.54
CA ALA A 47 9.47 -7.60 -5.10
C ALA A 47 9.29 -6.26 -4.36
N LEU A 48 9.85 -5.17 -4.90
CA LEU A 48 9.67 -3.83 -4.35
C LEU A 48 8.22 -3.35 -4.42
N ASN A 49 7.53 -3.61 -5.53
CA ASN A 49 6.12 -3.26 -5.68
C ASN A 49 5.22 -4.09 -4.76
N ASP A 50 5.51 -5.37 -4.58
CA ASP A 50 4.81 -6.26 -3.66
C ASP A 50 5.01 -5.81 -2.21
N GLN A 51 6.23 -5.44 -1.84
CA GLN A 51 6.53 -4.90 -0.51
C GLN A 51 5.79 -3.58 -0.27
N ARG A 52 5.81 -2.66 -1.24
CA ARG A 52 5.04 -1.40 -1.17
C ARG A 52 3.55 -1.66 -1.05
N ARG A 53 3.02 -2.63 -1.79
CA ARG A 53 1.60 -3.01 -1.73
C ARG A 53 1.23 -3.62 -0.39
N ALA A 54 2.08 -4.49 0.17
CA ALA A 54 1.88 -5.06 1.50
C ALA A 54 1.84 -3.96 2.57
N ALA A 55 2.81 -3.05 2.57
CA ALA A 55 2.85 -1.93 3.49
C ALA A 55 1.59 -1.05 3.41
N LEU A 56 1.09 -0.77 2.19
CA LEU A 56 -0.15 -0.01 2.01
C LEU A 56 -1.38 -0.73 2.57
N ILE A 57 -1.44 -2.05 2.46
CA ILE A 57 -2.52 -2.85 3.02
C ILE A 57 -2.44 -2.83 4.55
N ASP A 58 -1.25 -2.97 5.12
CA ASP A 58 -1.05 -2.94 6.57
C ASP A 58 -1.44 -1.56 7.15
N ASP A 59 -1.00 -0.47 6.51
CA ASP A 59 -1.37 0.90 6.90
C ASP A 59 -2.87 1.14 6.79
N PHE A 60 -3.53 0.59 5.77
CA PHE A 60 -4.99 0.67 5.59
C PHE A 60 -5.72 -0.08 6.71
N VAL A 61 -5.31 -1.31 7.01
CA VAL A 61 -5.88 -2.13 8.08
C VAL A 61 -5.72 -1.45 9.43
N ALA A 62 -4.55 -0.87 9.73
CA ALA A 62 -4.29 -0.15 10.97
C ALA A 62 -5.21 1.07 11.18
N GLY A 63 -5.66 1.71 10.09
CA GLY A 63 -6.57 2.85 10.11
C GLY A 63 -8.06 2.51 9.93
N ALA A 64 -8.42 1.23 9.91
CA ALA A 64 -9.74 0.75 9.55
C ALA A 64 -10.35 -0.16 10.62
N LEU A 65 -11.68 -0.30 10.56
CA LEU A 65 -12.47 -1.18 11.41
C LEU A 65 -12.94 -2.40 10.62
N PRO A 66 -12.86 -3.63 11.17
CA PRO A 66 -13.43 -4.80 10.51
C PRO A 66 -14.97 -4.82 10.64
N THR A 67 -15.67 -5.56 9.76
CA THR A 67 -17.14 -5.65 9.75
C THR A 67 -17.78 -5.84 11.14
N PRO A 68 -17.32 -6.79 12.00
CA PRO A 68 -17.94 -6.99 13.31
C PRO A 68 -17.86 -5.75 14.20
N LYS A 69 -16.76 -4.98 14.11
CA LYS A 69 -16.58 -3.76 14.90
C LYS A 69 -17.48 -2.64 14.41
N VAL A 70 -17.65 -2.49 13.10
CA VAL A 70 -18.59 -1.52 12.52
C VAL A 70 -20.03 -1.86 12.87
N GLN A 71 -20.39 -3.15 12.85
CA GLN A 71 -21.71 -3.61 13.27
C GLN A 71 -21.99 -3.20 14.73
N GLU A 72 -21.05 -3.48 15.64
CA GLU A 72 -21.14 -3.10 17.05
C GLU A 72 -21.25 -1.59 17.21
N LEU A 73 -20.36 -0.83 16.55
CA LEU A 73 -20.30 0.63 16.61
C LEU A 73 -21.63 1.29 16.23
N LEU A 74 -22.23 0.83 15.13
CA LEU A 74 -23.48 1.35 14.59
C LEU A 74 -24.72 0.67 15.20
N ARG A 75 -24.54 -0.23 16.18
CA ARG A 75 -25.60 -1.01 16.84
C ARG A 75 -26.54 -1.71 15.85
N LEU A 76 -25.96 -2.29 14.80
CA LEU A 76 -26.70 -2.99 13.76
C LEU A 76 -27.01 -4.42 14.17
N GLY A 77 -28.20 -4.90 13.83
CA GLY A 77 -28.65 -6.25 14.19
C GLY A 77 -27.83 -7.38 13.56
N THR A 78 -27.19 -7.17 12.40
CA THR A 78 -26.40 -8.20 11.69
C THR A 78 -25.19 -7.62 10.93
N PRO A 79 -24.12 -8.40 10.71
CA PRO A 79 -23.01 -8.00 9.84
C PRO A 79 -23.45 -7.65 8.41
N GLN A 80 -24.48 -8.33 7.89
CA GLN A 80 -25.04 -8.10 6.56
C GLN A 80 -25.62 -6.67 6.42
N ALA A 81 -26.03 -6.02 7.51
CA ALA A 81 -26.46 -4.64 7.47
C ALA A 81 -25.30 -3.70 7.09
N VAL A 82 -24.08 -3.96 7.57
CA VAL A 82 -22.88 -3.20 7.20
C VAL A 82 -22.58 -3.36 5.70
N HIS A 83 -22.64 -4.59 5.19
CA HIS A 83 -22.45 -4.87 3.77
C HIS A 83 -23.51 -4.18 2.89
N ARG A 84 -24.76 -4.08 3.38
CA ARG A 84 -25.84 -3.33 2.72
C ARG A 84 -25.57 -1.83 2.66
N LEU A 85 -24.99 -1.24 3.71
CA LEU A 85 -24.58 0.16 3.69
C LEU A 85 -23.48 0.37 2.64
N ARG A 86 -22.48 -0.51 2.59
CA ARG A 86 -21.41 -0.48 1.58
C ARG A 86 -21.95 -0.60 0.16
N SER A 87 -22.78 -1.59 -0.12
CA SER A 87 -23.30 -1.83 -1.47
C SER A 87 -24.19 -0.69 -1.97
N ARG A 88 -24.79 0.08 -1.06
CA ARG A 88 -25.57 1.30 -1.36
C ARG A 88 -24.71 2.57 -1.43
N GLY A 89 -23.39 2.46 -1.35
CA GLY A 89 -22.47 3.59 -1.38
C GLY A 89 -22.60 4.52 -0.17
N LYS A 90 -23.17 4.05 0.95
CA LYS A 90 -23.29 4.85 2.19
C LYS A 90 -22.02 4.84 3.04
N LEU A 91 -21.11 3.92 2.73
CA LEU A 91 -19.77 3.83 3.28
C LEU A 91 -18.87 3.05 2.29
N ILE A 92 -17.58 3.27 2.37
CA ILE A 92 -16.56 2.56 1.59
C ILE A 92 -15.83 1.56 2.48
N GLY A 93 -15.38 0.47 1.88
CA GLY A 93 -14.57 -0.54 2.55
C GLY A 93 -13.98 -1.51 1.54
N ALA A 94 -12.80 -2.01 1.85
CA ALA A 94 -12.06 -2.93 1.01
C ALA A 94 -12.02 -4.33 1.61
N ALA A 95 -12.06 -5.35 0.75
CA ALA A 95 -11.80 -6.72 1.16
C ALA A 95 -10.29 -6.91 1.30
N VAL A 96 -9.84 -7.31 2.49
CA VAL A 96 -8.44 -7.67 2.76
C VAL A 96 -8.44 -9.02 3.47
N GLY A 97 -7.83 -10.02 2.83
CA GLY A 97 -7.96 -11.41 3.24
C GLY A 97 -9.42 -11.87 3.21
N ASN A 98 -9.92 -12.44 4.30
CA ASN A 98 -11.27 -13.00 4.40
C ASN A 98 -12.30 -12.06 5.07
N GLN A 99 -12.00 -10.77 5.20
CA GLN A 99 -12.90 -9.80 5.80
C GLN A 99 -12.90 -8.45 5.08
N THR A 100 -13.96 -7.66 5.29
CA THR A 100 -14.01 -6.28 4.81
C THR A 100 -13.60 -5.33 5.93
N TRP A 101 -12.74 -4.39 5.58
CA TRP A 101 -12.26 -3.32 6.45
C TRP A 101 -12.81 -1.98 5.97
N PHE A 102 -13.18 -1.13 6.92
CA PHE A 102 -13.86 0.14 6.69
C PHE A 102 -13.04 1.26 7.34
N PRO A 103 -12.55 2.24 6.56
CA PRO A 103 -11.79 3.35 7.10
C PRO A 103 -12.47 4.03 8.29
N ALA A 104 -11.75 4.19 9.40
CA ALA A 104 -12.32 4.64 10.66
C ALA A 104 -12.81 6.10 10.61
N TRP A 105 -12.25 6.92 9.73
CA TRP A 105 -12.63 8.32 9.58
C TRP A 105 -14.06 8.52 9.08
N GLN A 106 -14.75 7.49 8.59
CA GLN A 106 -16.15 7.55 8.17
C GLN A 106 -17.14 7.63 9.34
N PHE A 107 -16.66 7.35 10.55
CA PHE A 107 -17.46 7.26 11.75
C PHE A 107 -17.16 8.42 12.69
N ASP A 108 -18.19 8.85 13.41
CA ASP A 108 -18.11 9.80 14.51
C ASP A 108 -18.82 9.18 15.71
N ASP A 109 -18.06 8.84 16.74
CA ASP A 109 -18.47 7.99 17.85
C ASP A 109 -19.27 6.76 17.38
N ALA A 110 -20.55 6.67 17.75
CA ALA A 110 -21.43 5.54 17.46
C ALA A 110 -22.26 5.70 16.17
N ARG A 111 -21.87 6.61 15.27
CA ARG A 111 -22.66 6.95 14.07
C ARG A 111 -21.76 7.12 12.85
N LEU A 112 -22.38 7.07 11.67
CA LEU A 112 -21.74 7.59 10.46
C LEU A 112 -21.62 9.11 10.58
N ARG A 113 -20.52 9.65 10.07
CA ARG A 113 -20.34 11.10 9.98
C ARG A 113 -21.49 11.76 9.22
N PRO A 114 -22.04 12.90 9.70
CA PRO A 114 -23.12 13.61 9.01
C PRO A 114 -22.73 14.10 7.61
N ASP A 115 -21.47 14.48 7.43
CA ASP A 115 -20.90 14.97 6.17
C ASP A 115 -20.36 13.85 5.27
N LEU A 116 -20.50 12.57 5.67
CA LEU A 116 -20.00 11.44 4.90
C LEU A 116 -20.53 11.39 3.45
N PRO A 117 -21.83 11.63 3.16
CA PRO A 117 -22.32 11.57 1.79
C PRO A 117 -21.60 12.54 0.84
N GLU A 118 -21.33 13.76 1.29
CA GLU A 118 -20.61 14.77 0.53
C GLU A 118 -19.13 14.39 0.34
N ILE A 119 -18.48 13.89 1.41
CA ILE A 119 -17.10 13.40 1.34
C ILE A 119 -16.98 12.26 0.33
N LEU A 120 -17.90 11.29 0.35
CA LEU A 120 -17.90 10.17 -0.58
C LEU A 120 -18.17 10.60 -2.02
N GLU A 121 -19.05 11.59 -2.23
CA GLU A 121 -19.27 12.18 -3.55
C GLU A 121 -17.99 12.81 -4.11
N LEU A 122 -17.30 13.63 -3.30
CA LEU A 122 -16.05 14.29 -3.69
C LEU A 122 -14.95 13.26 -3.96
N LEU A 123 -14.75 12.28 -3.08
CA LEU A 123 -13.76 11.22 -3.28
C LEU A 123 -14.07 10.39 -4.53
N GLY A 124 -15.35 10.12 -4.80
CA GLY A 124 -15.82 9.38 -5.97
C GLY A 124 -15.47 10.04 -7.31
N ARG A 125 -15.17 11.35 -7.32
CA ARG A 125 -14.66 12.06 -8.51
C ARG A 125 -13.19 11.71 -8.82
N PHE A 126 -12.39 11.29 -7.83
CA PHE A 126 -11.00 10.82 -8.02
C PHE A 126 -10.92 9.33 -8.25
N THR A 127 -11.62 8.58 -7.40
CA THR A 127 -11.37 7.16 -7.27
C THR A 127 -12.58 6.43 -6.74
N ALA A 128 -12.82 5.26 -7.32
CA ALA A 128 -13.74 4.27 -6.78
C ALA A 128 -13.02 3.26 -5.86
N ASP A 129 -11.68 3.30 -5.77
CA ASP A 129 -10.90 2.40 -4.94
C ASP A 129 -10.89 2.86 -3.47
N PRO A 130 -11.39 2.05 -2.52
CA PRO A 130 -11.42 2.42 -1.10
C PRO A 130 -10.03 2.63 -0.48
N LEU A 131 -8.99 1.94 -0.97
CA LEU A 131 -7.62 2.12 -0.46
C LEU A 131 -7.07 3.50 -0.86
N ALA A 132 -7.24 3.87 -2.13
CA ALA A 132 -6.87 5.19 -2.61
C ALA A 132 -7.66 6.30 -1.89
N ALA A 133 -8.98 6.13 -1.73
CA ALA A 133 -9.83 7.09 -1.01
C ALA A 133 -9.40 7.27 0.45
N ASP A 134 -9.11 6.17 1.16
CA ASP A 134 -8.59 6.23 2.52
C ASP A 134 -7.23 6.93 2.60
N ARG A 135 -6.33 6.67 1.64
CA ARG A 135 -5.02 7.32 1.59
C ARG A 135 -5.15 8.82 1.42
N ILE A 136 -5.99 9.29 0.50
CA ILE A 136 -6.27 10.73 0.31
C ILE A 136 -6.70 11.37 1.64
N MET A 137 -7.59 10.71 2.37
CA MET A 137 -8.12 11.24 3.63
C MET A 137 -7.09 11.26 4.76
N ARG A 138 -6.11 10.35 4.76
CA ARG A 138 -5.11 10.20 5.85
C ARG A 138 -3.74 10.83 5.55
N LEU A 139 -3.46 11.24 4.32
CA LEU A 139 -2.26 12.00 4.01
C LEU A 139 -2.25 13.33 4.77
N THR A 140 -1.09 13.69 5.30
CA THR A 140 -0.87 14.96 6.01
C THR A 140 -0.65 16.08 5.01
N HIS A 141 -1.17 17.27 5.32
CA HIS A 141 -1.03 18.45 4.47
C HIS A 141 -0.49 19.63 5.28
N ASP A 142 0.55 20.27 4.78
CA ASP A 142 1.16 21.44 5.41
C ASP A 142 0.16 22.61 5.50
N GLU A 143 -0.71 22.75 4.49
CA GLU A 143 -1.80 23.73 4.45
C GLU A 143 -2.82 23.54 5.58
N LEU A 144 -2.90 22.35 6.17
CA LEU A 144 -3.76 22.03 7.31
C LEU A 144 -2.97 22.06 8.63
N GLY A 145 -1.73 22.54 8.64
CA GLY A 145 -0.86 22.51 9.82
C GLY A 145 -0.28 21.13 10.11
N GLY A 146 -0.01 20.34 9.06
CA GLY A 146 0.61 19.01 9.18
C GLY A 146 -0.34 17.89 9.59
N VAL A 147 -1.65 18.15 9.70
CA VAL A 147 -2.66 17.12 9.96
C VAL A 147 -3.31 16.63 8.66
N SER A 148 -4.02 15.51 8.75
CA SER A 148 -4.74 14.93 7.62
C SER A 148 -6.10 15.59 7.36
N ILE A 149 -6.67 15.39 6.17
CA ILE A 149 -8.05 15.84 5.85
C ILE A 149 -9.04 15.22 6.84
N ALA A 150 -8.93 13.92 7.11
CA ALA A 150 -9.81 13.20 8.04
C ALA A 150 -9.80 13.82 9.45
N GLU A 151 -8.63 14.24 9.92
CA GLU A 151 -8.48 14.88 11.22
C GLU A 151 -8.94 16.34 11.21
N ALA A 152 -8.54 17.12 10.21
CA ALA A 152 -8.91 18.51 10.08
C ALA A 152 -10.43 18.70 9.96
N LEU A 153 -11.14 17.78 9.30
CA LEU A 153 -12.59 17.78 9.21
C LEU A 153 -13.31 17.48 10.53
N ARG A 154 -12.63 16.98 11.56
CA ARG A 154 -13.22 16.79 12.91
C ARG A 154 -13.11 18.06 13.78
N ARG A 155 -12.25 19.00 13.41
CA ARG A 155 -12.02 20.22 14.17
C ARG A 155 -12.71 21.39 13.49
N GLY A 156 -13.62 22.07 14.20
CA GLY A 156 -14.43 23.14 13.62
C GLY A 156 -13.62 24.26 12.96
N GLU A 157 -12.45 24.58 13.52
CA GLU A 157 -11.57 25.64 13.03
C GLU A 157 -10.90 25.30 11.68
N THR A 158 -10.47 24.04 11.49
CA THR A 158 -9.77 23.59 10.28
C THR A 158 -10.68 22.95 9.23
N ALA A 159 -11.92 22.61 9.60
CA ALA A 159 -12.87 21.95 8.70
C ALA A 159 -13.15 22.71 7.38
N PRO A 160 -13.30 24.06 7.37
CA PRO A 160 -13.49 24.79 6.11
C PRO A 160 -12.29 24.68 5.16
N ALA A 161 -11.06 24.71 5.69
CA ALA A 161 -9.84 24.53 4.90
C ALA A 161 -9.75 23.11 4.32
N ALA A 162 -10.03 22.09 5.14
CA ALA A 162 -10.03 20.70 4.72
C ALA A 162 -11.09 20.41 3.64
N ARG A 163 -12.28 21.04 3.74
CA ARG A 163 -13.31 20.96 2.69
C ARG A 163 -12.84 21.56 1.38
N ARG A 164 -12.24 22.75 1.42
CA ARG A 164 -11.68 23.39 0.21
C ARG A 164 -10.62 22.51 -0.43
N LEU A 165 -9.73 21.92 0.37
CA LEU A 165 -8.70 21.01 -0.13
C LEU A 165 -9.30 19.73 -0.73
N LEU A 166 -10.34 19.15 -0.12
CA LEU A 166 -11.02 17.98 -0.66
C LEU A 166 -11.78 18.32 -1.96
N THR A 167 -12.31 19.54 -2.08
CA THR A 167 -12.96 20.04 -3.31
C THR A 167 -11.97 20.39 -4.42
N SER A 168 -10.80 20.95 -4.11
CA SER A 168 -9.73 21.14 -5.10
C SER A 168 -9.06 19.83 -5.48
N LEU A 169 -9.12 18.86 -4.56
CA LEU A 169 -9.22 17.44 -4.81
C LEU A 169 -10.13 17.25 -6.02
N GLY A 170 -11.43 17.33 -5.67
CA GLY A 170 -12.73 17.24 -6.37
C GLY A 170 -12.99 17.77 -7.77
N ALA A 171 -12.18 18.69 -8.27
CA ALA A 171 -12.52 19.55 -9.41
C ALA A 171 -11.87 19.06 -10.70
#